data_AF-A0A9W7XJJ5-F1
#
_entry.id   AF-A0A9W7XJJ5-F1
#
_cell.length_a   1.000
_cell.length_b   1.000
_cell.length_c   1.000
_cell.angle_alpha   90.00
_cell.angle_beta   90.00
_cell.angle_gamma   90.00
#
_symmetry.space_group_name_H-M   'P 1'
#
loop_
_entity.id
_entity.type
_entity.pdbx_description
1 polymer ?
#
loop_
_entity_poly.entity_id
_entity_poly.type
_entity_poly.pdbx_seq_one_letter_code
_entity_poly.pdbx_strand_id
1 'polypeptide(L)'
;MSSTNKSSYVVRYFPIPGLAEPIRILLTAANVEWTEEHPEWPQKKSEQPHGRMPVLIEKDAEGEVETVIAESTTILRYLARKYGFIPADLKQAAYQEQIADFFSDVSMGFHLKRYASKEKMEELNTRFVQMLDKAIEVVTEGLHKNGDNGRLSGDKLSYVDIRAYNLIRHFCTDGATFDEALPSLVSSKLTPEYSKLIATVEADPLLNKYMEGKKSLVEITSQ
;
A
#
# COMPACT_ATOMS: atom_id res chain seq x y z
N MET A 1 -18.13 -5.13 -30.77
CA MET A 1 -17.93 -3.68 -30.67
C MET A 1 -17.80 -3.38 -29.18
N SER A 2 -16.71 -2.91 -28.58
CA SER A 2 -15.47 -2.28 -29.02
C SER A 2 -14.31 -2.96 -28.27
N SER A 3 -13.24 -3.35 -28.95
CA SER A 3 -11.97 -3.67 -28.28
C SER A 3 -11.42 -2.37 -27.73
N THR A 4 -11.72 -2.04 -26.49
CA THR A 4 -11.10 -0.90 -25.82
C THR A 4 -9.61 -1.20 -25.70
N ASN A 5 -8.85 -0.58 -26.60
CA ASN A 5 -7.41 -0.40 -26.53
C ASN A 5 -7.08 0.22 -25.16
N LYS A 6 -6.76 -0.61 -24.17
CA LYS A 6 -6.46 -0.19 -22.78
C LYS A 6 -4.95 0.02 -22.64
N SER A 7 -4.56 1.11 -21.99
CA SER A 7 -3.17 1.35 -21.56
C SER A 7 -2.63 0.14 -20.77
N SER A 8 -1.32 -0.08 -20.86
CA SER A 8 -0.61 -1.11 -20.08
C SER A 8 0.50 -0.50 -19.24
N TYR A 9 0.90 -1.20 -18.19
CA TYR A 9 1.86 -0.67 -17.21
C TYR A 9 3.07 -1.58 -17.01
N VAL A 10 4.21 -0.98 -16.72
CA VAL A 10 5.39 -1.66 -16.17
C VAL A 10 5.75 -1.03 -14.84
N VAL A 11 5.87 -1.84 -13.79
CA VAL A 11 6.36 -1.41 -12.48
C VAL A 11 7.81 -1.86 -12.33
N ARG A 12 8.74 -0.91 -12.26
CA ARG A 12 10.14 -1.18 -11.95
C ARG A 12 10.37 -1.10 -10.45
N TYR A 13 10.79 -2.21 -9.86
CA TYR A 13 11.14 -2.26 -8.43
C TYR A 13 12.09 -3.43 -8.13
N PHE A 14 12.56 -3.50 -6.89
CA PHE A 14 13.25 -4.69 -6.37
C PHE A 14 12.28 -5.88 -6.26
N PRO A 15 12.76 -7.14 -6.30
CA PRO A 15 11.93 -8.34 -6.16
C PRO A 15 11.52 -8.59 -4.70
N ILE A 16 10.97 -7.56 -4.06
CA ILE A 16 10.40 -7.55 -2.71
C ILE A 16 9.09 -6.73 -2.73
N PRO A 17 8.19 -6.87 -1.75
CA PRO A 17 6.93 -6.14 -1.78
C PRO A 17 7.16 -4.63 -1.58
N GLY A 18 7.68 -4.25 -0.41
CA GLY A 18 8.20 -2.90 -0.13
C GLY A 18 7.27 -1.75 -0.56
N LEU A 19 7.85 -0.69 -1.13
CA LEU A 19 7.11 0.50 -1.54
C LEU A 19 6.24 0.29 -2.80
N ALA A 20 6.46 -0.79 -3.56
CA ALA A 20 5.68 -1.10 -4.75
C ALA A 20 4.41 -1.91 -4.46
N GLU A 21 4.31 -2.55 -3.29
CA GLU A 21 3.17 -3.42 -2.96
C GLU A 21 1.79 -2.73 -3.09
N PRO A 22 1.57 -1.52 -2.57
CA PRO A 22 0.27 -0.87 -2.76
C PRO A 22 -0.01 -0.53 -4.23
N ILE A 23 1.02 -0.34 -5.06
CA ILE A 23 0.87 -0.13 -6.51
C ILE A 23 0.39 -1.43 -7.17
N ARG A 24 0.96 -2.58 -6.80
CA ARG A 24 0.53 -3.90 -7.29
C ARG A 24 -0.92 -4.19 -6.92
N ILE A 25 -1.31 -3.91 -5.67
CA ILE A 25 -2.70 -4.06 -5.21
C ILE A 25 -3.64 -3.22 -6.06
N LEU A 26 -3.31 -1.94 -6.27
CA LEU A 26 -4.19 -1.02 -6.98
C LEU A 26 -4.29 -1.34 -8.48
N LEU A 27 -3.18 -1.67 -9.16
CA LEU A 27 -3.22 -2.08 -10.56
C LEU A 27 -4.03 -3.37 -10.75
N THR A 28 -3.92 -4.32 -9.81
CA THR A 28 -4.75 -5.53 -9.82
C THR A 28 -6.22 -5.20 -9.63
N ALA A 29 -6.54 -4.34 -8.66
CA ALA A 29 -7.92 -3.91 -8.40
C ALA A 29 -8.53 -3.14 -9.59
N ALA A 30 -7.72 -2.36 -10.31
CA ALA A 30 -8.13 -1.63 -11.51
C ALA A 30 -8.42 -2.57 -12.70
N ASN A 31 -8.04 -3.86 -12.60
CA ASN A 31 -8.17 -4.86 -13.65
C ASN A 31 -7.57 -4.38 -14.99
N VAL A 32 -6.31 -3.92 -14.90
CA VAL A 32 -5.51 -3.46 -16.04
C VAL A 32 -4.31 -4.37 -16.26
N GLU A 33 -3.80 -4.38 -17.50
CA GLU A 33 -2.62 -5.14 -17.85
C GLU A 33 -1.36 -4.48 -17.30
N TRP A 34 -0.56 -5.24 -16.56
CA TRP A 34 0.71 -4.75 -16.03
C TRP A 34 1.74 -5.85 -15.82
N THR A 35 3.02 -5.50 -15.88
CA THR A 35 4.15 -6.39 -15.61
C THR A 35 5.14 -5.76 -14.64
N GLU A 36 6.06 -6.58 -14.10
CA GLU A 36 7.19 -6.09 -13.32
C GLU A 36 8.50 -6.20 -14.10
N GLU A 37 9.36 -5.21 -13.89
CA GLU A 37 10.75 -5.24 -14.30
C GLU A 37 11.63 -5.06 -13.05
N HIS A 38 12.73 -5.81 -12.97
CA HIS A 38 13.69 -5.72 -11.87
C HIS A 38 15.05 -5.25 -12.41
N PRO A 39 15.27 -3.93 -12.55
CA PRO A 39 16.55 -3.41 -13.03
C PRO A 39 17.72 -3.85 -12.14
N GLU A 40 18.85 -4.22 -12.75
CA GLU A 40 20.07 -4.56 -12.03
C GLU A 40 20.61 -3.34 -11.25
N TRP A 41 20.76 -3.49 -9.94
CA TRP A 41 21.16 -2.39 -9.06
C TRP A 41 22.55 -2.63 -8.46
N PRO A 42 23.45 -1.63 -8.45
CA PRO A 42 23.23 -0.21 -8.76
C PRO A 42 23.45 0.21 -10.23
N GLN A 43 23.74 -0.72 -11.15
CA GLN A 43 24.14 -0.45 -12.54
C GLN A 43 23.10 0.38 -13.30
N LYS A 44 21.82 0.10 -13.10
CA LYS A 44 20.70 0.76 -13.77
C LYS A 44 20.17 2.00 -13.04
N LYS A 45 20.84 2.44 -11.97
CA LYS A 45 20.39 3.59 -11.15
C LYS A 45 20.30 4.88 -11.93
N SER A 46 21.34 5.28 -12.65
CA SER A 46 21.36 6.53 -13.40
C SER A 46 20.36 6.57 -14.55
N GLU A 47 19.84 5.42 -14.96
CA GLU A 47 18.82 5.29 -16.01
C GLU A 47 17.39 5.47 -15.47
N GLN A 48 17.19 5.46 -14.15
CA GLN A 48 15.86 5.66 -13.55
C GLN A 48 15.61 7.14 -13.26
N PRO A 49 14.35 7.62 -13.35
CA PRO A 49 14.00 8.98 -12.95
C PRO A 49 14.45 9.26 -11.51
N HIS A 50 15.16 10.37 -11.34
CA HIS A 50 15.76 10.79 -10.06
C HIS A 50 16.72 9.76 -9.44
N GLY A 51 17.12 8.72 -10.16
CA GLY A 51 17.94 7.62 -9.65
C GLY A 51 17.27 6.82 -8.54
N ARG A 52 15.93 6.68 -8.58
CA ARG A 52 15.12 6.05 -7.53
C ARG A 52 14.12 5.05 -8.11
N MET A 53 13.64 4.15 -7.26
CA MET A 53 12.55 3.21 -7.51
C MET A 53 11.57 3.25 -6.32
N PRO A 54 10.26 2.96 -6.51
CA PRO A 54 9.65 2.42 -7.73
C PRO A 54 9.48 3.45 -8.86
N VAL A 55 9.33 2.93 -10.08
CA VAL A 55 9.00 3.69 -11.30
C VAL A 55 7.83 2.99 -11.99
N LEU A 56 6.82 3.76 -12.39
CA LEU A 56 5.75 3.33 -13.28
C LEU A 56 6.06 3.80 -14.69
N ILE A 57 6.02 2.90 -15.66
CA ILE A 57 5.97 3.24 -17.08
C ILE A 57 4.56 2.92 -17.55
N GLU A 58 3.85 3.91 -18.03
CA GLU A 58 2.56 3.75 -18.68
C GLU A 58 2.74 3.79 -20.19
N LYS A 59 2.12 2.83 -20.86
CA LYS A 59 2.11 2.71 -22.30
C LYS A 59 0.69 2.88 -22.83
N ASP A 60 0.55 3.53 -23.97
CA ASP A 60 -0.70 3.57 -24.70
C ASP A 60 -1.06 2.18 -25.26
N ALA A 61 -2.12 2.11 -26.05
CA ALA A 61 -2.60 0.82 -26.55
C ALA A 61 -1.78 0.29 -27.73
N GLU A 62 -1.00 1.16 -28.37
CA GLU A 62 -0.03 0.84 -29.40
C GLU A 62 1.29 0.34 -28.77
N GLY A 63 1.45 0.51 -27.46
CA GLY A 63 2.61 0.07 -26.68
C GLY A 63 3.69 1.14 -26.53
N GLU A 64 3.43 2.37 -26.99
CA GLU A 64 4.34 3.50 -26.88
C GLU A 64 4.30 4.09 -25.48
N VAL A 65 5.45 4.53 -24.98
CA VAL A 65 5.54 5.10 -23.63
C VAL A 65 4.87 6.47 -23.60
N GLU A 66 3.75 6.56 -22.88
CA GLU A 66 2.98 7.80 -22.69
C GLU A 66 3.56 8.62 -21.52
N THR A 67 3.85 7.96 -20.39
CA THR A 67 4.40 8.64 -19.22
C THR A 67 5.29 7.74 -18.37
N VAL A 68 6.24 8.35 -17.67
CA VAL A 68 7.13 7.70 -16.71
C VAL A 68 7.10 8.47 -15.40
N ILE A 69 6.69 7.81 -14.32
CA ILE A 69 6.47 8.43 -13.01
C ILE A 69 7.31 7.70 -11.96
N ALA A 70 8.05 8.44 -11.13
CA ALA A 70 8.74 7.91 -9.95
C ALA A 70 8.05 8.37 -8.65
N GLU A 71 8.51 7.84 -7.53
CA GLU A 71 7.97 8.01 -6.17
C GLU A 71 6.66 7.24 -5.94
N SER A 72 6.70 6.31 -4.99
CA SER A 72 5.63 5.32 -4.77
C SER A 72 4.28 5.96 -4.45
N THR A 73 4.27 7.01 -3.62
CA THR A 73 3.04 7.71 -3.23
C THR A 73 2.44 8.48 -4.42
N THR A 74 3.26 9.11 -5.24
CA THR A 74 2.85 9.82 -6.46
C THR A 74 2.25 8.86 -7.49
N ILE A 75 2.94 7.75 -7.77
CA ILE A 75 2.46 6.70 -8.69
C ILE A 75 1.09 6.20 -8.22
N LEU A 76 0.98 5.84 -6.95
CA LEU A 76 -0.24 5.27 -6.41
C LEU A 76 -1.40 6.26 -6.46
N ARG A 77 -1.16 7.53 -6.13
CA ARG A 77 -2.14 8.62 -6.24
C ARG A 77 -2.60 8.85 -7.67
N TYR A 78 -1.67 8.81 -8.62
CA TYR A 78 -1.96 8.98 -10.04
C TYR A 78 -2.91 7.89 -10.52
N LEU A 79 -2.57 6.62 -10.27
CA LEU A 79 -3.41 5.49 -10.64
C LEU A 79 -4.75 5.49 -9.90
N ALA A 80 -4.75 5.84 -8.61
CA ALA A 80 -5.98 5.89 -7.82
C ALA A 80 -6.97 6.94 -8.34
N ARG A 81 -6.49 8.10 -8.77
CA ARG A 81 -7.32 9.10 -9.45
C ARG A 81 -7.78 8.60 -10.82
N LYS A 82 -6.87 8.03 -11.62
CA LYS A 82 -7.16 7.53 -12.98
C LYS A 82 -8.26 6.46 -12.98
N TYR A 83 -8.27 5.59 -11.98
CA TYR A 83 -9.20 4.46 -11.88
C TYR A 83 -10.33 4.64 -10.86
N GLY A 84 -10.48 5.83 -10.27
CA GLY A 84 -11.62 6.16 -9.41
C GLY A 84 -11.57 5.53 -8.00
N PHE A 85 -10.38 5.17 -7.50
CA PHE A 85 -10.18 4.73 -6.12
C PHE A 85 -10.09 5.89 -5.12
N ILE A 86 -9.84 7.12 -5.60
CA ILE A 86 -9.97 8.36 -4.83
C ILE A 86 -11.17 9.14 -5.37
N PRO A 87 -12.07 9.68 -4.51
CA PRO A 87 -13.17 10.54 -4.93
C PRO A 87 -12.69 11.79 -5.67
N ALA A 88 -13.47 12.26 -6.65
CA ALA A 88 -13.18 13.52 -7.34
C ALA A 88 -13.41 14.76 -6.45
N ASP A 89 -14.21 14.64 -5.39
CA ASP A 89 -14.38 15.71 -4.40
C ASP A 89 -13.06 15.97 -3.68
N LEU A 90 -12.59 17.23 -3.76
CA LEU A 90 -11.28 17.61 -3.26
C LEU A 90 -11.13 17.42 -1.75
N LYS A 91 -12.20 17.61 -0.97
CA LYS A 91 -12.14 17.48 0.49
C LYS A 91 -12.08 16.02 0.90
N GLN A 92 -12.89 15.17 0.26
CA GLN A 92 -12.87 13.72 0.49
C GLN A 92 -11.54 13.11 0.04
N ALA A 93 -11.01 13.53 -1.12
CA ALA A 93 -9.69 13.13 -1.59
C ALA A 93 -8.59 13.51 -0.58
N ALA A 94 -8.57 14.76 -0.13
CA ALA A 94 -7.59 15.24 0.84
C ALA A 94 -7.65 14.46 2.17
N TYR A 95 -8.85 14.10 2.64
CA TYR A 95 -9.03 13.27 3.83
C TYR A 95 -8.44 11.86 3.67
N GLN A 96 -8.64 11.21 2.52
CA GLN A 96 -8.00 9.92 2.24
C GLN A 96 -6.47 10.06 2.14
N GLU A 97 -6.00 11.12 1.49
CA GLU A 97 -4.59 11.36 1.23
C GLU A 97 -3.79 11.66 2.50
N GLN A 98 -4.32 12.42 3.45
CA GLN A 98 -3.63 12.67 4.73
C GLN A 98 -3.41 11.38 5.53
N ILE A 99 -4.37 10.45 5.49
CA ILE A 99 -4.28 9.16 6.21
C ILE A 99 -3.21 8.31 5.54
N ALA A 100 -3.23 8.25 4.21
CA ALA A 100 -2.25 7.50 3.44
C ALA A 100 -0.82 8.03 3.59
N ASP A 101 -0.64 9.35 3.63
CA ASP A 101 0.67 9.96 3.89
C ASP A 101 1.16 9.63 5.29
N PHE A 102 0.29 9.73 6.30
CA PHE A 102 0.62 9.32 7.65
C PHE A 102 1.08 7.86 7.72
N PHE A 103 0.45 6.94 6.98
CA PHE A 103 0.93 5.55 6.90
C PHE A 103 2.31 5.42 6.26
N SER A 104 2.67 6.30 5.32
CA SER A 104 4.05 6.34 4.78
C SER A 104 5.05 6.70 5.88
N ASP A 105 4.69 7.64 6.76
CA ASP A 105 5.52 8.04 7.89
C ASP A 105 5.64 6.91 8.93
N VAL A 106 4.56 6.16 9.19
CA VAL A 106 4.61 4.99 10.08
C VAL A 106 5.57 3.92 9.54
N SER A 107 5.45 3.57 8.25
CA SER A 107 6.38 2.64 7.61
C SER A 107 7.82 3.16 7.59
N MET A 108 8.02 4.46 7.37
CA MET A 108 9.35 5.08 7.46
C MET A 108 9.92 4.98 8.88
N GLY A 109 9.11 5.20 9.92
CA GLY A 109 9.51 5.03 11.32
C GLY A 109 10.04 3.63 11.61
N PHE A 110 9.35 2.60 11.11
CA PHE A 110 9.83 1.22 11.17
C PHE A 110 11.16 1.02 10.42
N HIS A 111 11.28 1.53 9.20
CA HIS A 111 12.50 1.39 8.42
C HIS A 111 13.70 2.14 9.02
N LEU A 112 13.49 3.28 9.68
CA LEU A 112 14.55 4.01 10.39
C LEU A 112 15.07 3.20 11.59
N LYS A 113 14.17 2.56 12.36
CA LYS A 113 14.55 1.63 13.44
C LYS A 113 15.47 0.53 12.93
N ARG A 114 15.18 -0.03 11.75
CA ARG A 114 15.94 -1.15 11.17
C ARG A 114 17.44 -0.88 10.96
N TYR A 115 17.83 0.38 10.72
CA TYR A 115 19.23 0.77 10.51
C TYR A 115 19.81 1.60 11.66
N ALA A 116 19.14 1.62 12.81
CA ALA A 116 19.55 2.45 13.92
C ALA A 116 20.74 1.87 14.69
N SER A 117 21.55 2.76 15.27
CA SER A 117 22.59 2.37 16.22
C SER A 117 21.94 1.92 17.53
N LYS A 118 22.65 1.12 18.33
CA LYS A 118 22.15 0.58 19.61
C LYS A 118 21.63 1.68 20.53
N GLU A 119 22.26 2.86 20.53
CA GLU A 119 21.89 4.00 21.36
C GLU A 119 20.54 4.64 20.95
N LYS A 120 20.16 4.53 19.67
CA LYS A 120 18.92 5.12 19.12
C LYS A 120 17.78 4.13 18.99
N MET A 121 18.05 2.83 19.13
CA MET A 121 17.05 1.77 18.93
C MET A 121 15.80 1.97 19.80
N GLU A 122 15.98 2.27 21.08
CA GLU A 122 14.86 2.39 22.02
C GLU A 122 13.95 3.59 21.71
N GLU A 123 14.55 4.74 21.42
CA GLU A 123 13.83 5.96 21.03
C GLU A 123 13.01 5.73 19.75
N LEU A 124 13.65 5.18 18.71
CA LEU A 124 13.00 4.94 17.43
C LEU A 124 11.93 3.84 17.51
N ASN A 125 12.16 2.82 18.33
CA ASN A 125 11.14 1.80 18.60
C ASN A 125 9.93 2.40 19.31
N THR A 126 10.15 3.20 20.36
CA THR A 126 9.07 3.90 21.08
C THR A 126 8.26 4.78 20.13
N ARG A 127 8.95 5.58 19.30
CA ARG A 127 8.31 6.44 18.31
C ARG A 127 7.50 5.65 17.29
N PHE A 128 8.07 4.56 16.76
CA PHE A 128 7.36 3.68 15.82
C PHE A 128 6.08 3.10 16.44
N VAL A 129 6.16 2.57 17.66
CA VAL A 129 5.01 1.99 18.36
C VAL A 129 3.92 3.04 18.60
N GLN A 130 4.30 4.25 19.03
CA GLN A 130 3.34 5.37 19.19
C GLN A 130 2.67 5.75 17.87
N MET A 131 3.41 5.77 16.77
CA MET A 131 2.87 6.06 15.44
C MET A 131 1.94 4.94 14.96
N LEU A 132 2.29 3.68 15.24
CA LEU A 132 1.44 2.52 14.95
C LEU A 132 0.13 2.59 15.74
N ASP A 133 0.20 2.86 17.05
CA ASP A 133 -0.98 3.05 17.90
C ASP A 133 -1.89 4.15 17.33
N LYS A 134 -1.28 5.28 16.93
CA LYS A 134 -2.06 6.36 16.34
C LYS A 134 -2.67 5.99 14.99
N ALA A 135 -2.00 5.19 14.17
CA ALA A 135 -2.55 4.70 12.92
C ALA A 135 -3.75 3.78 13.14
N ILE A 136 -3.69 2.88 14.13
CA ILE A 136 -4.83 2.03 14.52
C ILE A 136 -6.03 2.90 14.97
N GLU A 137 -5.80 3.91 15.80
CA GLU A 137 -6.84 4.84 16.24
C GLU A 137 -7.49 5.57 15.04
N VAL A 138 -6.67 6.15 14.15
CA VAL A 138 -7.15 6.90 12.98
C VAL A 138 -7.99 6.02 12.06
N VAL A 139 -7.58 4.77 11.82
CA VAL A 139 -8.35 3.82 11.02
C VAL A 139 -9.66 3.45 11.71
N THR A 140 -9.62 3.13 13.00
CA THR A 140 -10.82 2.75 13.78
C THR A 140 -11.83 3.89 13.81
N GLU A 141 -11.40 5.13 14.08
CA GLU A 141 -12.27 6.30 14.00
C GLU A 141 -12.85 6.52 12.60
N GLY A 142 -12.04 6.32 11.56
CA GLY A 142 -12.48 6.42 10.17
C GLY A 142 -13.57 5.40 9.83
N LEU A 143 -13.42 4.17 10.32
CA LEU A 143 -14.40 3.09 10.16
C LEU A 143 -15.72 3.42 10.84
N HIS A 144 -15.70 3.88 12.09
CA HIS A 144 -16.89 4.32 12.80
C HIS A 144 -17.61 5.46 12.06
N LYS A 145 -16.85 6.46 11.56
CA LYS A 145 -17.41 7.58 10.78
C LYS A 145 -18.05 7.13 9.47
N ASN A 146 -17.60 6.01 8.91
CA ASN A 146 -18.16 5.40 7.71
C ASN A 146 -19.16 4.27 8.01
N GLY A 147 -19.65 4.17 9.26
CA GLY A 147 -20.71 3.24 9.66
C GLY A 147 -20.27 1.79 9.84
N ASP A 148 -19.00 1.55 10.16
CA ASP A 148 -18.42 0.24 10.48
C ASP A 148 -18.68 -0.83 9.41
N ASN A 149 -18.77 -0.41 8.14
CA ASN A 149 -19.05 -1.30 7.02
C ASN A 149 -17.82 -2.07 6.51
N GLY A 150 -16.65 -1.91 7.15
CA GLY A 150 -15.38 -2.50 6.72
C GLY A 150 -14.66 -1.73 5.62
N ARG A 151 -15.09 -0.49 5.33
CA ARG A 151 -14.44 0.46 4.42
C ARG A 151 -14.24 1.79 5.13
N LEU A 152 -13.14 2.48 4.84
CA LEU A 152 -12.82 3.81 5.34
C LEU A 152 -13.51 4.92 4.54
N SER A 153 -14.03 4.62 3.35
CA SER A 153 -14.73 5.60 2.53
C SER A 153 -15.76 4.94 1.62
N GLY A 154 -17.03 5.34 1.76
CA GLY A 154 -18.11 4.82 0.91
C GLY A 154 -18.35 3.33 1.14
N ASP A 155 -18.79 2.62 0.10
CA ASP A 155 -19.18 1.21 0.12
C ASP A 155 -18.34 0.31 -0.81
N LYS A 156 -17.33 0.87 -1.46
CA LYS A 156 -16.43 0.18 -2.41
C LYS A 156 -14.98 0.27 -1.95
N LEU A 157 -14.13 -0.62 -2.47
CA LEU A 157 -12.69 -0.52 -2.27
C LEU A 157 -12.16 0.83 -2.71
N SER A 158 -11.54 1.55 -1.78
CA SER A 158 -10.94 2.86 -2.00
C SER A 158 -9.42 2.83 -1.85
N TYR A 159 -8.78 3.92 -2.26
CA TYR A 159 -7.35 4.14 -2.07
C TYR A 159 -6.95 4.03 -0.61
N VAL A 160 -7.71 4.65 0.30
CA VAL A 160 -7.37 4.60 1.73
C VAL A 160 -7.55 3.20 2.33
N ASP A 161 -8.49 2.39 1.83
CA ASP A 161 -8.63 0.98 2.24
C ASP A 161 -7.40 0.16 1.84
N ILE A 162 -6.94 0.32 0.59
CA ILE A 162 -5.72 -0.34 0.08
C ILE A 162 -4.51 0.04 0.95
N ARG A 163 -4.41 1.32 1.34
CA ARG A 163 -3.32 1.83 2.17
C ARG A 163 -3.37 1.27 3.59
N ALA A 164 -4.56 1.24 4.21
CA ALA A 164 -4.75 0.70 5.55
C ALA A 164 -4.48 -0.81 5.59
N TYR A 165 -4.97 -1.55 4.60
CA TYR A 165 -4.69 -2.99 4.45
C TYR A 165 -3.20 -3.24 4.26
N ASN A 166 -2.55 -2.52 3.35
CA ASN A 166 -1.14 -2.71 3.05
C ASN A 166 -0.22 -2.36 4.24
N LEU A 167 -0.61 -1.42 5.10
CA LEU A 167 0.14 -1.11 6.32
C LEU A 167 0.26 -2.33 7.23
N ILE A 168 -0.87 -2.97 7.53
CA ILE A 168 -0.90 -4.20 8.35
C ILE A 168 -0.18 -5.34 7.63
N ARG A 169 -0.42 -5.47 6.32
CA ARG A 169 0.25 -6.49 5.50
C ARG A 169 1.75 -6.39 5.61
N HIS A 170 2.28 -5.18 5.41
CA HIS A 170 3.71 -4.91 5.44
C HIS A 170 4.33 -5.36 6.76
N PHE A 171 3.73 -5.01 7.90
CA PHE A 171 4.27 -5.37 9.21
C PHE A 171 4.10 -6.85 9.55
N CYS A 172 3.01 -7.49 9.10
CA CYS A 172 2.75 -8.91 9.37
C CYS A 172 3.50 -9.86 8.44
N THR A 173 3.98 -9.41 7.27
CA THR A 173 4.72 -10.25 6.32
C THR A 173 6.18 -9.83 6.21
N ASP A 174 6.47 -8.74 5.53
CA ASP A 174 7.85 -8.37 5.18
C ASP A 174 8.58 -7.87 6.42
N GLY A 175 7.89 -7.10 7.26
CA GLY A 175 8.40 -6.62 8.53
C GLY A 175 8.77 -7.76 9.47
N ALA A 176 8.02 -8.87 9.45
CA ALA A 176 8.30 -10.06 10.24
C ALA A 176 9.64 -10.72 9.89
N THR A 177 10.15 -10.54 8.67
CA THR A 177 11.49 -11.02 8.28
C THR A 177 12.63 -10.25 8.95
N PHE A 178 12.32 -9.10 9.56
CA PHE A 178 13.29 -8.22 10.21
C PHE A 178 13.05 -8.07 11.71
N ASP A 179 11.81 -8.23 12.15
CA ASP A 179 11.39 -8.19 13.54
C ASP A 179 10.28 -9.24 13.73
N GLU A 180 10.65 -10.44 14.17
CA GLU A 180 9.75 -11.59 14.30
C GLU A 180 8.60 -11.35 15.31
N ALA A 181 8.77 -10.39 16.24
CA ALA A 181 7.73 -10.01 17.20
C ALA A 181 6.68 -9.06 16.61
N LEU A 182 6.94 -8.49 15.43
CA LEU A 182 6.10 -7.46 14.83
C LEU A 182 4.68 -7.93 14.50
N PRO A 183 4.44 -9.13 13.94
CA PRO A 183 3.08 -9.64 13.74
C PRO A 183 2.28 -9.68 15.05
N SER A 184 2.83 -10.26 16.12
CA SER A 184 2.16 -10.33 17.43
C SER A 184 1.89 -8.94 18.02
N LEU A 185 2.84 -8.01 17.88
CA LEU A 185 2.65 -6.63 18.29
C LEU A 185 1.47 -5.98 17.56
N VAL A 186 1.40 -6.13 16.24
CA VAL A 186 0.30 -5.58 15.42
C VAL A 186 -1.03 -6.25 15.77
N SER A 187 -1.08 -7.58 15.84
CA SER A 187 -2.29 -8.34 16.20
C SER A 187 -2.85 -7.90 17.55
N SER A 188 -1.99 -7.68 18.55
CA SER A 188 -2.40 -7.25 19.90
C SER A 188 -3.06 -5.86 19.93
N LYS A 189 -2.88 -5.06 18.88
CA LYS A 189 -3.39 -3.69 18.78
C LYS A 189 -4.62 -3.60 17.86
N LEU A 190 -4.89 -4.60 17.02
CA LEU A 190 -6.00 -4.53 16.07
C LEU A 190 -7.35 -4.48 16.78
N THR A 191 -8.20 -3.58 16.32
CA THR A 191 -9.59 -3.47 16.74
C THR A 191 -10.48 -4.41 15.91
N PRO A 192 -11.65 -4.83 16.43
CA PRO A 192 -12.60 -5.62 15.63
C PRO A 192 -12.98 -4.96 14.30
N GLU A 193 -13.08 -3.63 14.28
CA GLU A 193 -13.39 -2.83 13.10
C GLU A 193 -12.27 -2.91 12.06
N TYR A 194 -11.00 -2.76 12.48
CA TYR A 194 -9.87 -2.89 11.55
C TYR A 194 -9.75 -4.34 11.06
N SER A 195 -9.93 -5.34 11.92
CA SER A 195 -10.00 -6.74 11.49
C SER A 195 -11.11 -6.97 10.45
N LYS A 196 -12.27 -6.32 10.61
CA LYS A 196 -13.33 -6.32 9.60
C LYS A 196 -12.90 -5.66 8.29
N LEU A 197 -12.19 -4.52 8.33
CA LEU A 197 -11.62 -3.91 7.12
C LEU A 197 -10.68 -4.88 6.39
N ILE A 198 -9.78 -5.55 7.13
CA ILE A 198 -8.85 -6.54 6.54
C ILE A 198 -9.63 -7.64 5.81
N ALA A 199 -10.60 -8.26 6.49
CA ALA A 199 -11.44 -9.29 5.88
C ALA A 199 -12.23 -8.78 4.66
N THR A 200 -12.75 -7.56 4.74
CA THR A 200 -13.55 -6.92 3.67
C THR A 200 -12.71 -6.55 2.45
N VAL A 201 -11.43 -6.22 2.63
CA VAL A 201 -10.47 -5.99 1.54
C VAL A 201 -10.07 -7.31 0.91
N GLU A 202 -9.71 -8.33 1.69
CA GLU A 202 -9.30 -9.64 1.15
C GLU A 202 -10.43 -10.37 0.41
N ALA A 203 -11.68 -10.16 0.82
CA ALA A 203 -12.86 -10.72 0.15
C ALA A 203 -13.35 -9.88 -1.05
N ASP A 204 -12.72 -8.74 -1.36
CA ASP A 204 -13.15 -7.92 -2.48
C ASP A 204 -12.87 -8.65 -3.82
N PRO A 205 -13.87 -8.83 -4.70
CA PRO A 205 -13.68 -9.53 -5.96
C PRO A 205 -12.59 -8.93 -6.86
N LEU A 206 -12.32 -7.62 -6.73
CA LEU A 206 -11.25 -6.94 -7.48
C LEU A 206 -9.85 -7.42 -7.06
N LEU A 207 -9.72 -8.03 -5.88
CA LEU A 207 -8.45 -8.50 -5.33
C LEU A 207 -8.29 -10.02 -5.37
N ASN A 208 -9.22 -10.78 -5.98
CA ASN A 208 -9.09 -12.24 -6.10
C ASN A 208 -7.73 -12.66 -6.69
N LYS A 209 -7.34 -12.07 -7.83
CA LYS A 209 -6.04 -12.33 -8.48
C LYS A 209 -4.86 -11.92 -7.59
N TYR A 210 -5.00 -10.85 -6.81
CA TYR A 210 -3.94 -10.42 -5.89
C TYR A 210 -3.77 -11.42 -4.74
N MET A 211 -4.87 -11.97 -4.24
CA MET A 211 -4.88 -12.90 -3.10
C MET A 211 -4.43 -14.32 -3.45
N GLU A 212 -4.41 -14.69 -4.74
CA GLU A 212 -3.88 -15.98 -5.19
C GLU A 212 -2.43 -16.22 -4.72
N GLY A 213 -2.22 -17.30 -3.96
CA GLY A 213 -0.90 -17.64 -3.41
C GLY A 213 -0.42 -16.77 -2.25
N LYS A 214 -1.23 -15.81 -1.79
CA LYS A 214 -0.92 -14.97 -0.62
C LYS A 214 -1.55 -15.56 0.65
N LYS A 215 -0.79 -15.54 1.76
CA LYS A 215 -1.36 -15.80 3.08
C LYS A 215 -2.36 -14.70 3.45
N SER A 216 -3.50 -15.10 3.99
CA SER A 216 -4.52 -14.19 4.51
C SER A 216 -4.01 -13.50 5.77
N LEU A 217 -4.22 -12.19 5.86
CA LEU A 217 -3.94 -11.45 7.09
C LEU A 217 -4.90 -11.79 8.20
N VAL A 218 -6.13 -12.18 7.89
CA VAL A 218 -7.08 -12.67 8.91
C VAL A 218 -6.49 -13.87 9.63
N GLU A 219 -5.89 -14.81 8.90
CA GLU A 219 -5.23 -15.99 9.49
C GLU A 219 -3.96 -15.65 10.28
N ILE A 220 -3.16 -14.69 9.80
CA ILE A 220 -1.93 -14.27 10.47
C ILE A 220 -2.23 -13.51 11.77
N THR A 221 -3.26 -12.67 11.76
CA THR A 221 -3.57 -11.77 12.87
C THR A 221 -4.51 -12.36 13.93
N SER A 222 -5.10 -13.52 13.65
CA SER A 222 -5.95 -14.26 14.60
C SER A 222 -5.16 -15.21 15.53
N GLN A 223 -3.84 -15.30 15.37
CA GLN A 223 -2.92 -16.11 16.18
C GLN A 223 -2.30 -15.27 17.29
#